data_AF-A0A519M956-F1
#
_entry.id   AF-A0A519M956-F1
#
_cell.length_a   1.000
_cell.length_b   1.000
_cell.length_c   1.000
_cell.angle_alpha   90.00
_cell.angle_beta   90.00
_cell.angle_gamma   90.00
#
_symmetry.space_group_name_H-M   'P 1'
#
loop_
_entity.id
_entity.type
_entity.pdbx_description
1 polymer ?
#
loop_
_entity_poly.entity_id
_entity_poly.type
_entity_poly.pdbx_seq_one_letter_code
_entity_poly.pdbx_strand_id
1 'polypeptide(L)' 'NITEGALYPALHKLEAEGLLDVEVEKVDNRMRKYYKLTESGEKETVNRLAELEEFIKNMQNLVNPKLSLDI' A
#
# COMPACT_ATOMS: atom_id res chain seq x y z
N ASN A 1 -2.73 -12.54 -7.12
CA ASN A 1 -2.68 -11.75 -8.37
C ASN A 1 -3.58 -10.53 -8.23
N ILE A 2 -3.04 -9.33 -8.42
CA ILE A 2 -3.81 -8.08 -8.47
C ILE A 2 -4.32 -7.90 -9.90
N THR A 3 -5.59 -7.55 -10.08
CA THR A 3 -6.16 -7.28 -11.41
C THR A 3 -5.82 -5.87 -11.86
N GLU A 4 -5.69 -5.66 -13.17
CA GLU A 4 -5.49 -4.30 -13.73
C GLU A 4 -6.59 -3.32 -13.27
N GLY A 5 -7.84 -3.82 -13.18
CA GLY A 5 -8.99 -3.05 -12.71
C GLY A 5 -8.89 -2.59 -11.25
N ALA A 6 -8.07 -3.24 -10.41
CA ALA A 6 -7.80 -2.80 -9.04
C ALA A 6 -6.50 -1.98 -8.93
N LEU A 7 -5.51 -2.26 -9.79
CA LEU A 7 -4.22 -1.60 -9.77
C LEU A 7 -4.31 -0.12 -10.15
N TYR A 8 -4.99 0.22 -11.25
CA TYR A 8 -5.05 1.61 -11.71
C TYR A 8 -5.81 2.52 -10.74
N PRO A 9 -6.97 2.15 -10.15
CA PRO A 9 -7.61 2.96 -9.12
C PRO A 9 -6.73 3.18 -7.89
N ALA A 10 -5.95 2.17 -7.47
CA ALA A 10 -5.03 2.32 -6.35
C ALA A 10 -3.92 3.34 -6.66
N LEU A 11 -3.30 3.26 -7.85
CA LEU A 11 -2.29 4.23 -8.28
C LEU A 11 -2.85 5.65 -8.37
N HIS A 12 -4.06 5.81 -8.93
CA HIS A 12 -4.73 7.10 -9.01
C HIS A 12 -5.05 7.69 -7.64
N LYS A 13 -5.47 6.85 -6.69
CA LYS A 13 -5.72 7.28 -5.32
C LYS A 13 -4.43 7.77 -4.64
N LEU A 14 -3.33 7.02 -4.78
CA LEU A 14 -2.04 7.38 -4.20
C LEU A 14 -1.45 8.65 -4.83
N GLU A 15 -1.63 8.84 -6.14
CA GLU A 15 -1.31 10.09 -6.85
C GLU A 15 -2.16 11.26 -6.32
N ALA A 16 -3.47 11.08 -6.17
CA ALA A 16 -4.37 12.12 -5.65
C ALA A 16 -4.09 12.49 -4.18
N GLU A 17 -3.59 11.54 -3.39
CA GLU A 17 -3.12 11.75 -2.01
C GLU A 17 -1.73 12.42 -1.95
N GLY A 18 -1.06 12.62 -3.09
CA GLY A 18 0.29 13.22 -3.15
C GLY A 18 1.39 12.29 -2.64
N LEU A 19 1.13 10.97 -2.62
CA LEU A 19 2.09 9.95 -2.20
C LEU A 19 2.93 9.44 -3.37
N LEU A 20 2.48 9.68 -4.60
CA LEU A 20 3.19 9.33 -5.82
C LEU A 20 3.33 10.55 -6.75
N ASP A 21 4.54 10.73 -7.27
CA ASP A 21 4.79 11.54 -8.45
C ASP A 21 4.61 10.70 -9.71
N VAL A 22 4.15 11.33 -10.79
CA VAL A 22 3.90 10.68 -12.07
C VAL A 22 4.62 11.39 -13.21
N GLU A 23 5.45 10.64 -13.91
CA GLU A 23 6.11 11.08 -15.14
C GLU A 23 5.52 10.35 -16.35
N VAL A 24 5.31 11.07 -17.45
CA VAL A 24 4.77 10.50 -18.69
C VAL A 24 5.83 10.56 -19.77
N GLU A 25 6.22 9.40 -20.28
CA GLU A 25 7.23 9.28 -21.32
C GLU A 25 6.69 8.53 -22.54
N LYS A 26 7.10 8.95 -23.73
CA LYS A 26 6.81 8.25 -24.98
C LYS A 26 7.95 7.28 -25.30
N VAL A 27 7.69 5.98 -25.19
CA VAL A 27 8.66 4.91 -25.48
C VAL A 27 8.06 4.00 -26.56
N ASP A 28 8.78 3.81 -27.66
CA ASP A 28 8.33 2.98 -28.81
C ASP A 28 6.93 3.36 -29.33
N ASN A 29 6.68 4.66 -29.45
CA ASN A 29 5.39 5.21 -29.87
C ASN A 29 4.20 4.92 -28.93
N ARG A 30 4.44 4.46 -27.70
CA ARG A 30 3.42 4.27 -26.66
C ARG A 30 3.70 5.19 -25.48
N MET A 31 2.66 5.83 -24.96
CA MET A 31 2.76 6.64 -23.75
C MET A 31 2.79 5.71 -22.53
N ARG A 32 3.75 5.91 -21.64
CA ARG A 32 3.91 5.17 -20.39
C ARG A 32 3.88 6.14 -19.22
N LYS A 33 3.21 5.75 -18.13
CA LYS A 33 3.25 6.46 -16.85
C LYS A 33 4.24 5.75 -15.93
N TYR A 34 5.17 6.50 -15.36
CA TYR A 34 6.11 6.05 -14.34
C TYR A 34 5.71 6.69 -13.02
N TYR A 35 5.54 5.86 -11.99
CA TYR A 35 5.13 6.28 -10.66
C TYR A 35 6.32 6.18 -9.71
N LYS A 36 6.56 7.22 -8.91
CA LYS A 36 7.63 7.24 -7.90
C LYS A 36 7.07 7.74 -6.58
N LEU A 37 7.55 7.19 -5.46
CA LEU A 37 7.22 7.73 -4.15
C LEU A 37 7.73 9.17 -4.02
N THR A 38 6.87 10.03 -3.48
CA THR A 38 7.26 11.35 -2.98
C THR A 38 7.91 11.22 -1.60
N GLU A 39 8.51 12.29 -1.08
CA GLU A 39 9.02 12.30 0.30
C GLU A 39 7.90 12.01 1.34
N SER A 40 6.68 12.48 1.09
CA SER A 40 5.51 12.12 1.91
C SER A 40 5.11 10.66 1.71
N GLY A 41 5.17 10.15 0.48
CA GLY A 41 4.93 8.75 0.15
C GLY A 41 5.87 7.79 0.88
N GLU A 42 7.15 8.13 1.00
CA GLU A 42 8.13 7.33 1.76
C GLU A 42 7.80 7.29 3.25
N LYS A 43 7.49 8.45 3.85
CA LYS A 43 7.08 8.52 5.27
C LYS A 43 5.80 7.73 5.53
N GLU A 44 4.82 7.87 4.65
CA GLU A 44 3.54 7.19 4.76
C GLU A 44 3.68 5.68 4.59
N THR A 45 4.63 5.23 3.76
CA THR A 45 4.94 3.80 3.63
C THR A 45 5.37 3.19 4.96
N VAL A 46 6.20 3.89 5.74
CA VAL A 46 6.62 3.44 7.08
C VAL A 46 5.42 3.32 8.02
N ASN A 47 4.54 4.33 8.03
CA ASN A 47 3.34 4.31 8.86
C ASN A 47 2.41 3.13 8.51
N ARG A 48 2.12 2.93 7.24
CA ARG A 48 1.22 1.86 6.78
C ARG A 48 1.78 0.47 7.02
N LEU A 49 3.10 0.30 6.99
CA LEU A 49 3.74 -0.96 7.36
C LEU A 49 3.61 -1.25 8.86
N ALA A 50 3.78 -0.23 9.70
CA ALA A 50 3.58 -0.37 11.14
C ALA A 50 2.11 -0.69 11.48
N GLU A 51 1.15 -0.01 10.84
CA GLU A 51 -0.29 -0.30 10.99
C GLU A 51 -0.63 -1.72 10.53
N LEU A 52 -0.04 -2.18 9.42
CA LEU A 52 -0.23 -3.54 8.92
C LEU A 52 0.31 -4.59 9.90
N GLU A 53 1.47 -4.34 10.50
CA GLU A 53 2.05 -5.22 11.52
C GLU A 53 1.13 -5.32 12.74
N GLU A 54 0.64 -4.18 13.24
CA GLU A 54 -0.30 -4.14 14.36
C GLU A 54 -1.61 -4.84 14.01
N PHE A 55 -2.14 -4.61 12.82
CA PHE A 55 -3.34 -5.28 12.33
C PHE A 55 -3.17 -6.80 12.30
N ILE A 56 -2.06 -7.30 11.76
CA ILE A 56 -1.76 -8.74 11.73
C ILE A 56 -1.67 -9.31 13.15
N LYS A 57 -0.99 -8.61 14.06
CA LYS A 57 -0.89 -9.03 15.47
C LYS A 57 -2.26 -9.13 16.15
N ASN A 58 -3.12 -8.15 15.91
CA ASN A 58 -4.48 -8.16 16.43
C ASN A 58 -5.31 -9.31 15.84
N MET A 59 -5.20 -9.55 14.53
CA MET A 59 -5.86 -10.70 13.88
C MET A 59 -5.36 -12.04 14.42
N GLN A 60 -4.06 -12.17 14.71
CA GLN A 60 -3.50 -13.39 15.32
C GLN A 60 -4.10 -13.64 16.71
N ASN A 61 -4.27 -12.60 17.53
CA ASN A 61 -4.91 -12.74 18.84
C ASN A 61 -6.38 -13.16 18.74
N LEU A 62 -7.09 -12.70 17.70
CA LEU A 62 -8.49 -13.08 17.45
C LEU A 62 -8.62 -14.53 16.96
N VAL A 63 -7.73 -14.97 16.06
CA VAL A 63 -7.80 -16.31 15.44
C VAL A 63 -7.20 -17.39 16.35
N ASN A 64 -6.18 -17.07 17.14
CA ASN A 64 -5.57 -17.96 18.11
C ASN A 64 -5.58 -17.32 19.52
N PRO A 65 -6.77 -17.19 20.13
CA PRO A 65 -6.85 -16.67 21.48
C PRO A 65 -6.09 -17.61 22.41
N LYS A 66 -5.04 -17.10 23.06
CA LYS A 66 -4.41 -17.83 24.16
C LYS A 66 -5.43 -17.91 25.29
N LEU A 67 -6.19 -19.01 25.36
CA LEU A 67 -6.91 -19.37 26.57
C LEU A 67 -5.87 -19.78 27.63
N SER A 68 -5.34 -18.80 28.36
CA SER A 68 -4.91 -19.06 29.73
C SER A 68 -6.20 -19.16 30.54
N LEU A 69 -6.75 -20.37 30.63
CA LEU A 69 -7.60 -20.73 31.75
C LEU A 69 -6.67 -20.82 32.96
N ASP A 70 -6.49 -19.71 33.64
CA ASP A 70 -5.96 -19.71 34.99
C ASP A 70 -7.02 -20.40 35.86
N ILE A 71 -6.80 -21.68 36.15
CA ILE A 71 -7.48 -22.45 37.20
C ILE A 71 -6.68 -22.27 38.49
#